data_AF-A0A8J4FLE2-F1
#
_entry.id   AF-A0A8J4FLE2-F1
#
_cell.length_a   1.000
_cell.length_b   1.000
_cell.length_c   1.000
_cell.angle_alpha   90.00
_cell.angle_beta   90.00
_cell.angle_gamma   90.00
#
_symmetry.space_group_name_H-M   'P 1'
#
loop_
_entity.id
_entity.type
_entity.pdbx_description
1 polymer ?
#
loop_
_entity_poly.entity_id
_entity_poly.type
_entity_poly.pdbx_seq_one_letter_code
_entity_poly.pdbx_strand_id
1 'polypeptide(L)'
;LEETDKDRTVPWVTYESRLVIGVHFLTKPSNTENVLVPSNYKIYSAQDSMYGAPTSPISVSYRSRVIFGALRASANYLQQVRFGHHAFLRLPSSLHDGATYTVNVSASPFGTATSFTLRVNETTQLNTNIRVSQVGYLLSGPKIAFVGAWLGSATASTPIVHVALDLPDGNATQFTVEDAVNRSVAFQGVAQFVTPTSNSENPGGLNNTDL
;
A
#
# COMPACT_ATOMS: atom_id res chain seq x y z
N LEU A 1 5.75 -14.72 13.17
CA LEU A 1 4.44 -14.91 12.53
C LEU A 1 4.08 -13.59 11.87
N GLU A 2 3.90 -13.59 10.56
CA GLU A 2 3.46 -12.40 9.82
C GLU A 2 2.00 -12.13 10.19
N GLU A 3 1.71 -10.99 10.81
CA GLU A 3 0.34 -10.57 11.09
C GLU A 3 -0.23 -9.99 9.80
N THR A 4 -1.19 -10.70 9.22
CA THR A 4 -1.81 -10.26 7.96
C THR A 4 -3.00 -9.35 8.24
N ASP A 5 -3.44 -8.55 7.26
CA ASP A 5 -4.59 -7.64 7.41
C ASP A 5 -5.85 -8.33 7.94
N LYS A 6 -6.05 -9.61 7.63
CA LYS A 6 -7.21 -10.39 8.09
C LYS A 6 -7.19 -10.60 9.62
N ASP A 7 -6.02 -10.57 10.24
CA ASP A 7 -5.83 -10.84 11.66
C ASP A 7 -6.00 -9.55 12.49
N ARG A 8 -6.03 -8.38 11.84
CA ARG A 8 -6.17 -7.07 12.48
C ARG A 8 -7.55 -6.88 13.10
N THR A 9 -7.58 -6.43 14.35
CA THR A 9 -8.80 -6.08 15.10
C THR A 9 -8.81 -4.65 15.63
N VAL A 10 -7.73 -3.91 15.38
CA VAL A 10 -7.55 -2.50 15.75
C VAL A 10 -6.90 -1.73 14.59
N PRO A 11 -7.02 -0.38 14.55
CA PRO A 11 -6.29 0.43 13.58
C PRO A 11 -4.78 0.19 13.64
N TRP A 12 -4.09 0.31 12.51
CA TRP A 12 -2.65 0.08 12.41
C TRP A 12 -1.96 0.99 11.39
N VAL A 13 -0.63 0.99 11.41
CA VAL A 13 0.23 1.75 10.50
C VAL A 13 1.19 0.80 9.79
N THR A 14 1.50 1.08 8.52
CA THR A 14 2.50 0.35 7.73
C THR A 14 3.51 1.30 7.12
N TYR A 15 4.72 0.78 6.94
CA TYR A 15 5.71 1.34 6.03
C TYR A 15 5.44 0.77 4.64
N GLU A 16 5.11 1.64 3.67
CA GLU A 16 4.86 1.22 2.29
C GLU A 16 6.08 1.48 1.41
N SER A 17 6.73 2.64 1.61
CA SER A 17 8.02 2.99 1.00
C SER A 17 8.63 4.18 1.77
N ARG A 18 9.85 4.59 1.39
CA ARG A 18 10.49 5.79 1.94
C ARG A 18 9.62 7.05 1.84
N LEU A 19 8.72 7.12 0.87
CA LEU A 19 7.87 8.29 0.65
C LEU A 19 6.41 8.04 1.01
N VAL A 20 6.04 6.86 1.49
CA VAL A 20 4.64 6.50 1.73
C VAL A 20 4.46 5.75 3.04
N ILE A 21 3.57 6.28 3.88
CA ILE A 21 3.05 5.60 5.09
C ILE A 21 1.60 5.17 4.82
N GLY A 22 1.25 3.94 5.18
CA GLY A 22 -0.13 3.49 5.25
C GLY A 22 -0.70 3.68 6.66
N VAL A 23 -1.89 4.28 6.78
CA VAL A 23 -2.68 4.25 8.01
C VAL A 23 -4.02 3.57 7.74
N HIS A 24 -4.43 2.71 8.66
CA HIS A 24 -5.47 1.73 8.39
C HIS A 24 -6.46 1.63 9.52
N PHE A 25 -7.73 1.58 9.17
CA PHE A 25 -8.84 1.60 10.09
C PHE A 25 -9.84 0.49 9.74
N LEU A 26 -10.48 -0.05 10.76
CA LEU A 26 -11.60 -0.99 10.62
C LEU A 26 -12.96 -0.26 10.60
N THR A 27 -12.96 0.99 11.08
CA THR A 27 -14.13 1.87 11.04
C THR A 27 -14.16 2.59 9.71
N LYS A 28 -15.31 2.56 9.03
CA LYS A 28 -15.55 3.34 7.83
C LYS A 28 -15.39 4.84 8.12
N PRO A 29 -14.75 5.62 7.24
CA PRO A 29 -14.71 7.07 7.41
C PRO A 29 -16.12 7.66 7.36
N SER A 30 -16.35 8.71 8.14
CA SER A 30 -17.63 9.46 8.13
C SER A 30 -17.84 10.17 6.79
N ASN A 31 -16.75 10.66 6.20
CA ASN A 31 -16.70 11.24 4.87
C ASN A 31 -15.33 10.94 4.23
N THR A 32 -15.34 10.34 3.04
CA THR A 32 -14.10 10.01 2.32
C THR A 32 -13.32 11.25 1.88
N GLU A 33 -13.98 12.38 1.65
CA GLU A 33 -13.30 13.64 1.31
C GLU A 33 -12.37 14.09 2.44
N ASN A 34 -12.79 13.92 3.70
CA ASN A 34 -11.97 14.25 4.86
C ASN A 34 -10.72 13.35 4.96
N VAL A 35 -10.79 12.11 4.44
CA VAL A 35 -9.64 11.21 4.40
C VAL A 35 -8.56 11.74 3.46
N LEU A 36 -8.95 12.42 2.38
CA LEU A 36 -8.03 12.91 1.36
C LEU A 36 -7.34 14.23 1.74
N VAL A 37 -7.79 14.91 2.81
CA VAL A 37 -7.24 16.20 3.26
C VAL A 37 -5.89 15.98 3.98
N PRO A 38 -4.76 16.45 3.44
CA PRO A 38 -3.44 16.21 4.04
C PRO A 38 -3.26 16.81 5.43
N SER A 39 -3.93 17.93 5.73
CA SER A 39 -3.85 18.59 7.04
C SER A 39 -4.45 17.77 8.18
N ASN A 40 -5.23 16.72 7.89
CA ASN A 40 -5.71 15.77 8.89
C ASN A 40 -4.63 14.80 9.39
N TYR A 41 -3.43 14.83 8.80
CA TYR A 41 -2.33 13.94 9.13
C TYR A 41 -1.07 14.75 9.48
N LYS A 42 -0.39 14.33 10.55
CA LYS A 42 0.86 14.93 11.01
C LYS A 42 1.87 13.83 11.33
N ILE A 43 3.04 13.92 10.72
CA ILE A 43 4.16 12.99 10.88
C ILE A 43 5.27 13.73 11.62
N TYR A 44 5.83 13.10 12.64
CA TYR A 44 6.91 13.64 13.45
C TYR A 44 7.94 12.55 13.76
N SER A 45 9.22 12.92 13.86
CA SER A 45 10.29 12.07 14.37
C SER A 45 11.37 12.90 15.05
N ALA A 46 11.77 12.49 16.25
CA ALA A 46 12.92 13.08 16.95
C ALA A 46 14.27 12.58 16.39
N GLN A 47 14.25 11.53 15.56
CA GLN A 47 15.44 10.84 15.04
C GLN A 47 15.73 11.21 13.58
N ASP A 48 14.87 12.01 12.97
CA ASP A 48 14.99 12.48 11.59
C ASP A 48 14.69 13.98 11.54
N SER A 49 15.70 14.78 11.22
CA SER A 49 15.60 16.23 11.18
C SER A 49 14.58 16.74 10.16
N MET A 50 14.27 15.99 9.10
CA MET A 50 13.23 16.36 8.12
C MET A 50 11.82 16.32 8.72
N TYR A 51 11.66 15.59 9.84
CA TYR A 51 10.42 15.46 10.60
C TYR A 51 10.58 15.91 12.05
N GLY A 52 11.60 16.72 12.35
CA GLY A 52 11.83 17.30 13.67
C GLY A 52 10.73 18.28 14.13
N ALA A 53 9.86 18.70 13.20
CA ALA A 53 8.59 19.36 13.47
C ALA A 53 7.44 18.59 12.82
N PRO A 54 6.19 18.70 13.31
CA PRO A 54 5.05 18.01 12.71
C PRO A 54 4.79 18.42 11.24
N THR A 55 5.01 17.48 10.33
CA THR A 55 4.92 17.68 8.87
C THR A 55 3.67 17.00 8.32
N SER A 56 2.97 17.67 7.39
CA SER A 56 1.83 17.05 6.67
C SER A 56 2.31 16.35 5.39
N PRO A 57 1.60 15.30 4.94
CA PRO A 57 1.86 14.72 3.63
C PRO A 57 1.59 15.74 2.50
N ILE A 58 2.20 15.51 1.34
CA ILE A 58 1.91 16.26 0.10
C ILE A 58 0.50 15.93 -0.39
N SER A 59 0.16 14.64 -0.38
CA SER A 59 -1.14 14.15 -0.81
C SER A 59 -1.53 12.90 -0.02
N VAL A 60 -2.82 12.63 0.01
CA VAL A 60 -3.37 11.43 0.63
C VAL A 60 -4.23 10.72 -0.39
N SER A 61 -4.00 9.42 -0.53
CA SER A 61 -4.85 8.54 -1.32
C SER A 61 -5.60 7.57 -0.41
N TYR A 62 -6.70 7.00 -0.88
CA TYR A 62 -7.59 6.17 -0.07
C TYR A 62 -8.08 4.95 -0.82
N ARG A 63 -8.14 3.80 -0.15
CA ARG A 63 -8.88 2.62 -0.62
C ARG A 63 -9.64 1.95 0.50
N SER A 64 -10.74 1.29 0.15
CA SER A 64 -11.45 0.36 1.02
C SER A 64 -11.42 -1.03 0.37
N ARG A 65 -11.19 -2.09 1.15
CA ARG A 65 -11.25 -3.46 0.65
C ARG A 65 -11.77 -4.42 1.71
N VAL A 66 -12.28 -5.57 1.28
CA VAL A 66 -12.53 -6.69 2.20
C VAL A 66 -11.17 -7.19 2.70
N ILE A 67 -10.98 -7.20 4.01
CA ILE A 67 -9.79 -7.76 4.68
C ILE A 67 -10.06 -9.13 5.28
N PHE A 68 -11.34 -9.45 5.52
CA PHE A 68 -11.77 -10.75 6.03
C PHE A 68 -13.18 -11.06 5.56
N GLY A 69 -13.41 -12.29 5.11
CA GLY A 69 -14.74 -12.84 4.85
C GLY A 69 -14.71 -14.34 5.08
N ALA A 70 -15.72 -14.87 5.78
CA ALA A 70 -15.83 -16.29 5.98
C ALA A 70 -16.12 -16.99 4.64
N LEU A 71 -15.31 -18.00 4.29
CA LEU A 71 -15.48 -18.77 3.05
C LEU A 71 -16.71 -19.69 3.08
N ARG A 72 -17.29 -19.95 4.26
CA ARG A 72 -18.47 -20.80 4.44
C ARG A 72 -19.38 -20.18 5.49
N ALA A 73 -20.66 -20.04 5.15
CA ALA A 73 -21.69 -19.75 6.13
C ALA A 73 -21.92 -21.01 6.99
N SER A 74 -21.62 -20.93 8.28
CA SER A 74 -22.07 -21.92 9.26
C SER A 74 -22.51 -21.20 10.53
N ALA A 75 -23.35 -21.84 11.35
CA ALA A 75 -23.75 -21.30 12.64
C ALA A 75 -22.55 -20.99 13.57
N ASN A 76 -21.39 -21.64 13.34
CA ASN A 76 -20.14 -21.39 14.07
C ASN A 76 -19.18 -20.42 13.35
N TYR A 77 -19.51 -19.97 12.13
CA TYR A 77 -18.69 -19.08 11.30
C TYR A 77 -19.47 -17.81 10.90
N LEU A 78 -20.23 -17.23 11.84
CA LEU A 78 -21.00 -15.99 11.67
C LEU A 78 -20.13 -14.72 11.67
N GLN A 79 -18.82 -14.83 11.43
CA GLN A 79 -17.98 -13.63 11.41
C GLN A 79 -18.34 -12.80 10.18
N GLN A 80 -18.81 -11.57 10.45
CA GLN A 80 -19.18 -10.62 9.42
C GLN A 80 -17.99 -10.36 8.49
N VAL A 81 -18.28 -10.08 7.22
CA VAL A 81 -17.29 -9.55 6.28
C VAL A 81 -16.74 -8.25 6.89
N ARG A 82 -15.42 -8.18 7.06
CA ARG A 82 -14.75 -6.98 7.57
C ARG A 82 -14.06 -6.26 6.44
N PHE A 83 -14.24 -4.94 6.42
CA PHE A 83 -13.56 -4.04 5.51
C PHE A 83 -12.41 -3.35 6.23
N GLY A 84 -11.30 -3.18 5.51
CA GLY A 84 -10.22 -2.30 5.88
C GLY A 84 -10.31 -1.01 5.08
N HIS A 85 -10.11 0.11 5.76
CA HIS A 85 -10.11 1.46 5.22
C HIS A 85 -8.70 2.01 5.34
N HIS A 86 -8.04 2.22 4.20
CA HIS A 86 -6.61 2.48 4.14
C HIS A 86 -6.37 3.85 3.51
N ALA A 87 -5.70 4.75 4.23
CA ALA A 87 -5.18 5.99 3.68
C ALA A 87 -3.66 5.87 3.51
N PHE A 88 -3.14 6.34 2.38
CA PHE A 88 -1.72 6.32 2.07
C PHE A 88 -1.21 7.75 1.97
N LEU A 89 -0.22 8.06 2.79
CA LEU A 89 0.29 9.40 3.01
C LEU A 89 1.56 9.57 2.19
N ARG A 90 1.50 10.31 1.09
CA ARG A 90 2.70 10.64 0.31
C ARG A 90 3.44 11.77 1.00
N LEU A 91 4.68 11.53 1.39
CA LEU A 91 5.46 12.43 2.21
C LEU A 91 6.33 13.40 1.40
N PRO A 92 6.69 14.57 1.96
CA PRO A 92 7.57 15.53 1.30
C PRO A 92 9.06 15.16 1.35
N SER A 93 9.44 14.18 2.16
CA SER A 93 10.82 13.73 2.31
C SER A 93 10.86 12.22 2.52
N SER A 94 12.02 11.62 2.28
CA SER A 94 12.19 10.19 2.53
C SER A 94 12.29 9.92 4.03
N LEU A 95 11.65 8.86 4.48
CA LEU A 95 11.86 8.29 5.81
C LEU A 95 13.26 7.67 5.88
N HIS A 96 13.90 7.75 7.05
CA HIS A 96 15.17 7.13 7.36
C HIS A 96 14.99 5.73 7.95
N ASP A 97 15.75 4.77 7.43
CA ASP A 97 15.78 3.42 7.98
C ASP A 97 16.22 3.41 9.45
N GLY A 98 15.58 2.57 10.26
CA GLY A 98 15.81 2.47 11.70
C GLY A 98 15.15 3.56 12.55
N ALA A 99 14.74 4.69 11.96
CA ALA A 99 14.06 5.77 12.68
C ALA A 99 12.60 5.42 13.02
N THR A 100 12.07 6.11 14.02
CA THR A 100 10.71 5.96 14.55
C THR A 100 9.91 7.23 14.32
N TYR A 101 8.74 7.07 13.72
CA TYR A 101 7.84 8.16 13.37
C TYR A 101 6.55 8.03 14.15
N THR A 102 6.08 9.15 14.68
CA THR A 102 4.73 9.29 15.22
C THR A 102 3.83 9.82 14.10
N VAL A 103 2.73 9.11 13.84
CA VAL A 103 1.74 9.49 12.85
C VAL A 103 0.44 9.81 13.56
N ASN A 104 0.08 11.08 13.61
CA ASN A 104 -1.15 11.57 14.21
C ASN A 104 -2.20 11.76 13.13
N VAL A 105 -3.39 11.20 13.36
CA VAL A 105 -4.58 11.34 12.52
C VAL A 105 -5.62 12.10 13.33
N SER A 106 -6.16 13.19 12.77
CA SER A 106 -7.22 13.97 13.41
C SER A 106 -8.51 13.14 13.53
N ALA A 107 -9.47 13.62 14.33
CA ALA A 107 -10.77 12.96 14.42
C ALA A 107 -11.66 13.15 13.18
N SER A 108 -11.34 14.10 12.29
CA SER A 108 -12.17 14.45 11.13
C SER A 108 -12.46 13.28 10.16
N PRO A 109 -11.46 12.46 9.74
CA PRO A 109 -11.70 11.37 8.79
C PRO A 109 -12.41 10.14 9.39
N PHE A 110 -12.06 9.75 10.61
CA PHE A 110 -12.49 8.46 11.21
C PHE A 110 -13.28 8.59 12.52
N GLY A 111 -13.66 9.81 12.90
CA GLY A 111 -14.45 10.09 14.10
C GLY A 111 -13.67 10.03 15.42
N THR A 112 -12.40 9.63 15.41
CA THR A 112 -11.54 9.56 16.60
C THR A 112 -10.12 9.93 16.26
N ALA A 113 -9.53 10.84 17.05
CA ALA A 113 -8.13 11.19 16.91
C ALA A 113 -7.27 9.98 17.32
N THR A 114 -6.34 9.59 16.46
CA THR A 114 -5.53 8.38 16.65
C THR A 114 -4.07 8.70 16.44
N SER A 115 -3.19 8.10 17.23
CA SER A 115 -1.74 8.24 17.11
C SER A 115 -1.11 6.86 16.92
N PHE A 116 -0.20 6.74 15.96
CA PHE A 116 0.52 5.52 15.65
C PHE A 116 2.02 5.73 15.81
N THR A 117 2.74 4.65 16.12
CA THR A 117 4.19 4.61 16.08
C THR A 117 4.63 3.68 14.97
N LEU A 118 5.39 4.20 14.00
CA LEU A 118 5.97 3.44 12.91
C LEU A 118 7.49 3.44 13.07
N ARG A 119 8.08 2.26 13.30
CA ARG A 119 9.53 2.09 13.14
C ARG A 119 9.82 1.62 11.73
N VAL A 120 10.66 2.36 11.01
CA VAL A 120 11.08 1.97 9.66
C VAL A 120 12.12 0.86 9.78
N ASN A 121 11.86 -0.22 9.05
CA ASN A 121 12.83 -1.29 8.85
C ASN A 121 12.70 -1.78 7.41
N GLU A 122 13.54 -1.23 6.54
CA GLU A 122 13.53 -1.52 5.11
C GLU A 122 13.91 -2.98 4.78
N THR A 123 14.54 -3.69 5.72
CA THR A 123 15.00 -5.07 5.50
C THR A 123 13.93 -6.12 5.82
N THR A 124 12.99 -5.80 6.70
CA THR A 124 11.98 -6.77 7.18
C THR A 124 10.55 -6.41 6.81
N GLN A 125 10.27 -5.16 6.44
CA GLN A 125 8.93 -4.73 6.07
C GLN A 125 8.68 -5.00 4.58
N LEU A 126 7.67 -5.82 4.29
CA LEU A 126 7.26 -6.14 2.93
C LEU A 126 6.15 -5.21 2.48
N ASN A 127 6.27 -4.65 1.27
CA ASN A 127 5.13 -4.00 0.63
C ASN A 127 4.20 -5.08 0.04
N THR A 128 3.01 -5.22 0.60
CA THR A 128 2.05 -6.26 0.18
C THR A 128 1.42 -6.02 -1.20
N ASN A 129 1.64 -4.84 -1.77
CA ASN A 129 1.15 -4.47 -3.10
C ASN A 129 2.18 -4.80 -4.20
N ILE A 130 3.46 -5.02 -3.89
CA ILE A 130 4.48 -5.40 -4.88
C ILE A 130 4.75 -6.90 -4.74
N ARG A 131 4.56 -7.65 -5.82
CA ARG A 131 4.75 -9.10 -5.86
C ARG A 131 5.92 -9.45 -6.76
N VAL A 132 6.89 -10.13 -6.18
CA VAL A 132 8.07 -10.69 -6.85
C VAL A 132 8.30 -12.10 -6.33
N SER A 133 9.07 -12.92 -7.06
CA SER A 133 9.63 -14.15 -6.50
C SER A 133 10.49 -13.82 -5.28
N GLN A 134 10.12 -14.35 -4.11
CA GLN A 134 10.88 -14.14 -2.86
C GLN A 134 12.19 -14.95 -2.79
N VAL A 135 12.34 -15.97 -3.65
CA VAL A 135 13.59 -16.74 -3.78
C VAL A 135 14.57 -16.07 -4.74
N GLY A 136 14.05 -15.25 -5.67
CA GLY A 136 14.80 -14.63 -6.74
C GLY A 136 14.47 -15.20 -8.12
N TYR A 137 15.30 -14.87 -9.10
CA TYR A 137 15.14 -15.27 -10.50
C TYR A 137 16.43 -15.88 -11.01
N LEU A 138 16.31 -16.76 -12.01
CA LEU A 138 17.47 -17.24 -12.76
C LEU A 138 18.15 -16.07 -13.48
N LEU A 139 19.48 -16.18 -13.67
CA LEU A 139 20.25 -15.17 -14.40
C LEU A 139 19.74 -15.04 -15.83
N SER A 140 19.57 -16.17 -16.52
CA SER A 140 18.91 -16.27 -17.83
C SER A 140 17.40 -16.43 -17.68
N GLY A 141 16.64 -15.75 -18.54
CA GLY A 141 15.18 -15.89 -18.64
C GLY A 141 14.40 -14.70 -18.10
N PRO A 142 13.07 -14.70 -18.33
CA PRO A 142 12.18 -13.60 -17.99
C PRO A 142 12.05 -13.42 -16.47
N LYS A 143 11.88 -12.17 -16.06
CA LYS A 143 11.72 -11.75 -14.66
C LYS A 143 10.45 -10.94 -14.59
N ILE A 144 9.53 -11.33 -13.72
CA ILE A 144 8.18 -10.76 -13.71
C ILE A 144 7.85 -10.27 -12.30
N ALA A 145 7.48 -8.99 -12.20
CA ALA A 145 6.94 -8.39 -11.00
C ALA A 145 5.53 -7.90 -11.29
N PHE A 146 4.66 -7.93 -10.28
CA PHE A 146 3.30 -7.43 -10.40
C PHE A 146 3.00 -6.43 -9.29
N VAL A 147 2.29 -5.36 -9.63
CA VAL A 147 1.64 -4.51 -8.64
C VAL A 147 0.23 -5.05 -8.43
N GLY A 148 0.00 -5.67 -7.28
CA GLY A 148 -1.30 -6.21 -6.86
C GLY A 148 -2.14 -5.21 -6.06
N ALA A 149 -3.39 -5.59 -5.79
CA ALA A 149 -4.35 -4.80 -5.00
C ALA A 149 -4.60 -3.36 -5.53
N TRP A 150 -4.44 -3.20 -6.85
CA TRP A 150 -4.83 -2.03 -7.61
C TRP A 150 -6.35 -2.03 -7.79
N LEU A 151 -7.04 -0.98 -7.30
CA LEU A 151 -8.48 -0.80 -7.49
C LEU A 151 -8.81 0.56 -8.17
N GLY A 152 -7.90 1.13 -8.98
CA GLY A 152 -8.19 2.27 -9.88
C GLY A 152 -7.00 3.23 -10.10
N SER A 153 -7.23 4.44 -10.62
CA SER A 153 -6.26 5.58 -10.66
C SER A 153 -6.66 6.74 -9.74
N ALA A 154 -5.69 7.44 -9.13
CA ALA A 154 -5.92 8.62 -8.29
C ALA A 154 -6.19 9.86 -9.14
N THR A 155 -7.33 9.90 -9.84
CA THR A 155 -7.79 11.14 -10.46
C THR A 155 -8.74 11.88 -9.53
N ALA A 156 -8.60 13.21 -9.46
CA ALA A 156 -9.45 14.08 -8.64
C ALA A 156 -10.88 14.26 -9.20
N SER A 157 -11.24 13.52 -10.25
CA SER A 157 -12.52 13.66 -10.94
C SER A 157 -13.46 12.51 -10.61
N THR A 158 -14.62 12.85 -10.07
CA THR A 158 -15.81 11.98 -9.94
C THR A 158 -16.10 11.17 -11.22
N PRO A 159 -16.67 9.95 -11.14
CA PRO A 159 -17.33 9.36 -9.97
C PRO A 159 -16.49 8.32 -9.19
N ILE A 160 -15.23 8.10 -9.55
CA ILE A 160 -14.37 7.09 -8.89
C ILE A 160 -13.20 7.80 -8.20
N VAL A 161 -13.34 8.05 -6.90
CA VAL A 161 -12.42 8.90 -6.09
C VAL A 161 -11.60 8.06 -5.08
N HIS A 162 -11.38 6.76 -5.34
CA HIS A 162 -10.90 5.84 -4.31
C HIS A 162 -9.73 4.96 -4.75
N VAL A 163 -8.54 5.57 -4.87
CA VAL A 163 -7.39 4.83 -5.34
C VAL A 163 -6.10 5.24 -4.66
N ALA A 164 -5.37 4.24 -4.16
CA ALA A 164 -4.10 4.32 -3.44
C ALA A 164 -2.86 4.70 -4.29
N LEU A 165 -2.85 4.42 -5.60
CA LEU A 165 -1.68 4.56 -6.48
C LEU A 165 -2.09 5.20 -7.81
N ASP A 166 -1.44 6.31 -8.17
CA ASP A 166 -1.60 6.95 -9.48
C ASP A 166 -0.77 6.17 -10.52
N LEU A 167 -1.45 5.45 -11.41
CA LEU A 167 -0.85 4.80 -12.57
C LEU A 167 -1.54 5.39 -13.81
N PRO A 168 -1.03 6.47 -14.42
CA PRO A 168 -1.65 7.06 -15.61
C PRO A 168 -1.73 6.01 -16.71
N ASP A 169 -2.95 5.52 -16.96
CA ASP A 169 -3.33 4.47 -17.91
C ASP A 169 -2.52 3.15 -17.84
N GLY A 170 -1.82 2.90 -16.72
CA GLY A 170 -0.99 1.70 -16.51
C GLY A 170 0.18 1.52 -17.49
N ASN A 171 0.38 2.43 -18.44
CA ASN A 171 1.32 2.34 -19.56
C ASN A 171 2.32 3.51 -19.55
N ALA A 172 2.86 3.87 -18.39
CA ALA A 172 3.91 4.88 -18.27
C ALA A 172 4.57 4.92 -16.88
N THR A 173 4.07 4.15 -15.91
CA THR A 173 4.61 4.20 -14.55
C THR A 173 6.02 3.67 -14.53
N GLN A 174 6.97 4.55 -14.23
CA GLN A 174 8.36 4.17 -14.05
C GLN A 174 8.52 3.32 -12.79
N PHE A 175 9.33 2.28 -12.88
CA PHE A 175 9.81 1.53 -11.73
C PHE A 175 11.33 1.37 -11.79
N THR A 176 11.93 1.19 -10.63
CA THR A 176 13.35 0.87 -10.48
C THR A 176 13.52 -0.46 -9.76
N VAL A 177 14.61 -1.15 -10.08
CA VAL A 177 15.17 -2.23 -9.27
C VAL A 177 16.47 -1.70 -8.72
N GLU A 178 16.63 -1.76 -7.41
CA GLU A 178 17.82 -1.28 -6.72
C GLU A 178 18.62 -2.45 -6.16
N ASP A 179 19.94 -2.30 -6.16
CA ASP A 179 20.82 -3.18 -5.42
C ASP A 179 20.48 -3.10 -3.92
N ALA A 180 20.26 -4.25 -3.28
CA ALA A 180 19.82 -4.28 -1.89
C ALA A 180 20.88 -3.78 -0.90
N VAL A 181 22.16 -3.80 -1.26
CA VAL A 181 23.28 -3.42 -0.39
C VAL A 181 23.57 -1.93 -0.50
N ASN A 182 23.77 -1.43 -1.72
CA ASN A 182 24.23 -0.06 -1.96
C ASN A 182 23.15 0.88 -2.49
N ARG A 183 21.94 0.36 -2.78
CA ARG A 183 20.77 1.12 -3.26
C ARG A 183 20.98 1.84 -4.59
N SER A 184 22.01 1.48 -5.35
CA SER A 184 22.17 1.95 -6.71
C SER A 184 21.07 1.35 -7.59
N VAL A 185 20.56 2.15 -8.52
CA VAL A 185 19.58 1.68 -9.51
C VAL A 185 20.28 0.68 -10.44
N ALA A 186 19.90 -0.59 -10.33
CA ALA A 186 20.40 -1.68 -11.16
C ALA A 186 19.59 -1.81 -12.46
N PHE A 187 18.32 -1.41 -12.44
CA PHE A 187 17.45 -1.39 -13.60
C PHE A 187 16.36 -0.31 -13.46
N GLN A 188 15.95 0.29 -14.58
CA GLN A 188 14.79 1.16 -14.66
C GLN A 188 13.91 0.70 -15.83
N GLY A 189 12.61 0.64 -15.60
CA GLY A 189 11.65 0.23 -16.60
C GLY A 189 10.33 0.98 -16.49
N VAL A 190 9.41 0.62 -17.38
CA VAL A 190 8.04 1.13 -17.39
C VAL A 190 7.10 -0.05 -17.19
N ALA A 191 6.22 0.05 -16.20
CA ALA A 191 5.17 -0.93 -15.97
C ALA A 191 4.20 -0.94 -17.16
N GLN A 192 3.70 -2.14 -17.49
CA GLN A 192 2.70 -2.34 -18.52
C GLN A 192 1.45 -2.93 -17.90
N PHE A 193 0.29 -2.45 -18.33
CA PHE A 193 -0.97 -3.07 -17.94
C PHE A 193 -1.15 -4.39 -18.69
N VAL A 194 -1.27 -5.49 -17.96
CA VAL A 194 -1.62 -6.78 -18.56
C VAL A 194 -3.14 -6.92 -18.50
N THR A 195 -3.81 -6.70 -19.63
CA THR A 195 -5.22 -7.08 -19.78
C THR A 195 -5.28 -8.57 -20.08
N PRO A 196 -5.90 -9.40 -19.22
CA PRO A 196 -6.12 -10.80 -19.56
C PRO A 196 -6.99 -10.86 -20.82
N THR A 197 -6.47 -11.42 -21.91
CA THR A 197 -7.31 -11.73 -23.07
C THR A 197 -8.11 -12.98 -22.72
N SER A 198 -9.42 -12.92 -22.95
CA SER A 198 -10.44 -13.90 -22.51
C SER A 198 -10.28 -15.33 -23.05
N ASN A 199 -9.15 -15.68 -23.67
CA ASN A 199 -8.93 -16.97 -24.32
C ASN A 199 -8.04 -17.93 -23.52
N SER A 200 -7.68 -17.58 -22.28
CA SER A 200 -6.89 -18.45 -21.38
C SER A 200 -7.59 -18.73 -20.04
N GLU A 201 -8.92 -18.89 -20.06
CA GLU A 201 -9.64 -19.53 -18.94
C GLU A 201 -9.34 -21.03 -18.90
N ASN A 202 -8.09 -21.36 -18.60
CA ASN A 202 -7.72 -22.61 -17.97
C ASN A 202 -6.95 -22.26 -16.69
N PRO A 203 -7.63 -22.12 -15.54
CA PRO A 203 -7.00 -21.69 -14.30
C PRO A 203 -5.98 -22.69 -13.72
N GLY A 204 -5.71 -23.80 -14.42
CA GLY A 204 -4.63 -24.75 -14.13
C GLY A 204 -3.63 -24.98 -15.27
N GLY A 205 -3.71 -24.23 -16.38
CA GLY A 205 -2.86 -24.42 -17.55
C GLY A 205 -1.78 -23.35 -17.66
N LEU A 206 -0.59 -23.60 -17.11
CA LEU A 206 0.61 -22.89 -17.56
C LEU A 206 0.87 -23.30 -19.01
N ASN A 207 0.48 -22.45 -19.96
CA ASN A 207 0.93 -22.59 -21.35
C ASN A 207 2.42 -22.27 -21.37
N ASN A 208 3.22 -23.33 -21.41
CA ASN A 208 4.67 -23.35 -21.31
C ASN A 208 5.36 -22.96 -22.64
N THR A 209 4.74 -22.09 -23.44
CA THR A 209 5.20 -21.79 -24.82
C THR A 209 5.59 -20.34 -25.07
N ASP A 210 5.47 -19.46 -24.08
CA ASP A 210 6.02 -18.09 -24.14
C ASP A 210 7.06 -17.86 -23.03
N LEU A 211 8.05 -18.75 -22.96
CA LEU A 211 9.31 -18.58 -22.21
C LEU A 211 10.51 -18.67 -23.15
#